data_AF-A0AAD3NTZ6-F1
#
_entry.id   AF-A0AAD3NTZ6-F1
#
_cell.length_a   1.000
_cell.length_b   1.000
_cell.length_c   1.000
_cell.angle_alpha   90.00
_cell.angle_beta   90.00
_cell.angle_gamma   90.00
#
_symmetry.space_group_name_H-M   'P 1'
#
loop_
_entity.id
_entity.type
_entity.pdbx_description
1 polymer ?
#
loop_
_entity_poly.entity_id
_entity_poly.type
_entity_poly.pdbx_seq_one_letter_code
_entity_poly.pdbx_strand_id
1 'polypeptide(L)'
;MGLDGTISPVLGNLSSLRYLVLAGNYLTGTIPSQLGQLRNLWMLRLDNNQLQGTVPPGLSACRSLYYLALSYNQLHGSIPPELSLLKSLKYLYIGANSLTEYGLGGSVSTKGDVYSYGILILEMVTRKRPNDDMFVGDLNLQKWVRLAFPDRLTDIIDSELLNEVNENMEDDRCLLSFIHIGLLCTAESPSERPSIRDVAKTLGSLKPSSMGGAASSMLTATISELLKTNPTGTLAPDSQSSTF
;
A
#
# COMPACT_ATOMS: atom_id res chain seq x y z
N MET A 1 -0.56 27.31 27.04
CA MET A 1 -1.16 27.83 25.79
C MET A 1 -0.42 27.16 24.65
N GLY A 2 -1.13 26.47 23.76
CA GLY A 2 -0.56 25.86 22.56
C GLY A 2 -0.76 26.77 21.35
N LEU A 3 0.01 26.56 20.29
CA LEU A 3 -0.17 27.26 19.01
C LEU A 3 -1.41 26.72 18.29
N ASP A 4 -2.23 27.60 17.73
CA ASP A 4 -3.38 27.30 16.89
C ASP A 4 -3.25 27.90 15.49
N GLY A 5 -4.22 27.62 14.61
CA GLY A 5 -4.18 28.03 13.21
C GLY A 5 -3.45 27.03 12.30
N THR A 6 -2.95 27.51 11.16
CA THR A 6 -2.35 26.67 10.10
C THR A 6 -0.84 26.86 10.01
N ILE A 7 -0.13 25.83 9.53
CA ILE A 7 1.30 25.95 9.20
C ILE A 7 1.46 26.90 8.00
N SER A 8 2.16 28.02 8.18
CA SER A 8 2.38 28.99 7.11
C SER A 8 3.31 28.45 6.03
N PRO A 9 2.94 28.54 4.73
CA PRO A 9 3.81 28.17 3.62
C PRO A 9 5.14 28.94 3.59
N VAL A 10 5.16 30.14 4.17
CA VAL A 10 6.34 31.02 4.23
C VAL A 10 7.49 30.38 4.99
N LEU A 11 7.23 29.39 5.86
CA LEU A 11 8.27 28.61 6.51
C LEU A 11 9.21 27.93 5.51
N GLY A 12 8.74 27.63 4.28
CA GLY A 12 9.57 27.07 3.21
C GLY A 12 10.74 27.96 2.79
N ASN A 13 10.67 29.28 3.04
CA ASN A 13 11.72 30.23 2.69
C ASN A 13 12.91 30.20 3.66
N LEU A 14 12.80 29.49 4.79
CA LEU A 14 13.86 29.43 5.81
C LEU A 14 14.93 28.40 5.41
N SER A 15 15.65 28.65 4.31
CA SER A 15 16.57 27.68 3.68
C SER A 15 17.67 27.11 4.59
N SER A 16 18.03 27.82 5.66
CA SER A 16 19.02 27.39 6.67
C SER A 16 18.42 26.55 7.80
N LEU A 17 17.10 26.37 7.85
CA LEU A 17 16.41 25.68 8.92
C LEU A 17 16.79 24.19 8.92
N ARG A 18 17.25 23.70 10.07
CA ARG A 18 17.63 22.29 10.28
C ARG A 18 16.62 21.53 11.15
N TYR A 19 15.94 22.23 12.04
CA TYR A 19 15.01 21.66 12.99
C TYR A 19 13.71 22.46 12.95
N LEU A 20 12.60 21.80 12.63
CA LEU A 20 11.27 22.37 12.73
C LEU A 20 10.45 21.47 13.67
N VAL A 21 10.16 21.99 14.86
CA VAL A 21 9.42 21.26 15.91
C VAL A 21 8.18 22.06 16.27
N LEU A 22 7.03 21.55 15.84
CA LEU A 22 5.71 22.08 16.13
C LEU A 22 4.81 21.03 16.79
N ALA A 23 5.42 19.99 17.37
CA ALA A 23 4.71 18.89 18.01
C ALA A 23 3.93 19.33 19.25
N GLY A 24 2.79 18.71 19.51
CA GLY A 24 1.97 18.96 20.71
C GLY A 24 1.25 20.32 20.70
N ASN A 25 0.73 20.73 19.54
CA ASN A 25 -0.01 21.97 19.38
C ASN A 25 -1.44 21.70 18.87
N TYR A 26 -2.20 22.76 18.62
CA TYR A 26 -3.56 22.72 18.08
C TYR A 26 -3.58 23.13 16.60
N LEU A 27 -2.51 22.85 15.86
CA LEU A 27 -2.41 23.23 14.46
C LEU A 27 -3.38 22.42 13.60
N THR A 28 -4.04 23.10 12.67
CA THR A 28 -5.07 22.58 11.77
C THR A 28 -4.68 22.81 10.31
N GLY A 29 -5.51 22.35 9.37
CA GLY A 29 -5.26 22.48 7.93
C GLY A 29 -4.20 21.49 7.44
N THR A 30 -3.66 21.74 6.25
CA THR A 30 -2.74 20.81 5.56
C THR A 30 -1.27 21.09 5.86
N ILE A 31 -0.42 20.09 5.69
CA ILE A 31 1.04 20.30 5.64
C ILE A 31 1.38 21.04 4.33
N PRO A 32 2.02 22.23 4.36
CA PRO A 32 2.37 22.96 3.15
C PRO A 32 3.45 22.24 2.34
N SER A 33 3.26 22.09 1.03
CA SER A 33 4.26 21.50 0.13
C SER A 33 5.57 22.31 0.07
N GLN A 34 5.49 23.60 0.38
CA GLN A 34 6.62 24.53 0.47
C GLN A 34 7.65 24.12 1.52
N LEU A 35 7.27 23.31 2.52
CA LEU A 35 8.26 22.74 3.45
C LEU A 35 9.31 21.87 2.73
N GLY A 36 9.00 21.35 1.54
CA GLY A 36 9.96 20.67 0.65
C GLY A 36 11.14 21.55 0.18
N GLN A 37 11.03 22.87 0.29
CA GLN A 37 12.10 23.81 -0.07
C GLN A 37 13.21 23.84 0.99
N LEU A 38 12.96 23.30 2.18
CA LEU A 38 13.91 23.25 3.30
C LEU A 38 14.93 22.13 3.11
N ARG A 39 15.83 22.29 2.12
CA ARG A 39 16.80 21.25 1.73
C ARG A 39 17.75 20.82 2.85
N ASN A 40 18.01 21.69 3.82
CA ASN A 40 18.86 21.43 4.99
C ASN A 40 18.09 20.86 6.21
N LEU A 41 16.77 20.68 6.08
CA LEU A 41 15.95 20.20 7.18
C LEU A 41 16.36 18.78 7.55
N TRP A 42 16.71 18.61 8.81
CA TRP A 42 17.17 17.35 9.40
C TRP A 42 16.07 16.70 10.23
N MET A 43 15.28 17.50 10.96
CA MET A 43 14.15 17.03 11.75
C MET A 43 12.90 17.85 11.51
N LEU A 44 11.81 17.15 11.18
CA LEU A 44 10.47 17.69 11.09
C LEU A 44 9.56 16.94 12.07
N ARG A 45 9.07 17.66 13.09
CA ARG A 45 8.12 17.14 14.08
C ARG A 45 6.83 17.94 14.03
N LEU A 46 5.77 17.31 13.54
CA LEU A 46 4.41 17.82 13.47
C LEU A 46 3.44 16.92 14.26
N ASP A 47 3.96 15.95 15.02
CA ASP A 47 3.17 14.99 15.78
C ASP A 47 2.29 15.64 16.85
N ASN A 48 1.17 15.01 17.20
CA ASN A 48 0.21 15.50 18.19
C ASN A 48 -0.35 16.89 17.82
N ASN A 49 -1.04 16.95 16.67
CA ASN A 49 -1.76 18.12 16.17
C ASN A 49 -3.11 17.70 15.56
N GLN A 50 -3.80 18.62 14.88
CA GLN A 50 -5.08 18.38 14.18
C GLN A 50 -4.91 18.57 12.66
N LEU A 51 -3.73 18.26 12.12
CA LEU A 51 -3.44 18.42 10.70
C LEU A 51 -4.22 17.42 9.86
N GLN A 52 -4.75 17.87 8.73
CA GLN A 52 -5.59 17.12 7.80
C GLN A 52 -4.95 17.06 6.40
N GLY A 53 -5.60 16.39 5.46
CA GLY A 53 -5.11 16.25 4.08
C GLY A 53 -4.08 15.13 3.93
N THR A 54 -3.37 15.13 2.81
CA THR A 54 -2.34 14.13 2.49
C THR A 54 -0.95 14.59 2.91
N VAL A 55 -0.01 13.65 3.03
CA VAL A 55 1.41 14.00 3.17
C VAL A 55 1.90 14.56 1.81
N PRO A 56 2.48 15.77 1.75
CA PRO A 56 2.89 16.35 0.48
C PRO A 56 4.05 15.58 -0.16
N PRO A 57 3.95 15.16 -1.44
CA PRO A 57 5.06 14.53 -2.15
C PRO A 57 6.33 15.40 -2.19
N GLY A 58 6.15 16.73 -2.19
CA GLY A 58 7.24 17.71 -2.16
C GLY A 58 8.17 17.60 -0.94
N LEU A 59 7.76 16.96 0.16
CA LEU A 59 8.64 16.70 1.31
C LEU A 59 9.84 15.81 0.93
N SER A 60 9.75 15.03 -0.14
CA SER A 60 10.86 14.25 -0.70
C SER A 60 12.06 15.11 -1.14
N ALA A 61 11.86 16.41 -1.36
CA ALA A 61 12.93 17.34 -1.72
C ALA A 61 13.85 17.71 -0.55
N CYS A 62 13.43 17.44 0.69
CA CYS A 62 14.24 17.62 1.91
C CYS A 62 15.28 16.49 2.04
N ARG A 63 16.28 16.46 1.15
CA ARG A 63 17.24 15.34 1.03
C ARG A 63 18.03 15.04 2.30
N SER A 64 18.19 16.02 3.20
CA SER A 64 18.87 15.86 4.49
C SER A 64 17.96 15.37 5.63
N LEU A 65 16.67 15.13 5.37
CA LEU A 65 15.69 14.77 6.39
C LEU A 65 16.03 13.41 6.97
N TYR A 66 16.24 13.39 8.29
CA TYR A 66 16.64 12.22 9.05
C TYR A 66 15.52 11.73 9.98
N TYR A 67 14.70 12.66 10.47
CA TYR A 67 13.62 12.39 11.40
C TYR A 67 12.33 13.09 10.94
N LEU A 68 11.29 12.29 10.64
CA LEU A 68 9.97 12.76 10.26
C LEU A 68 8.92 12.18 11.21
N ALA A 69 8.27 13.03 12.01
CA ALA A 69 7.16 12.63 12.86
C ALA A 69 5.90 13.42 12.53
N LEU A 70 4.86 12.68 12.13
CA LEU A 70 3.53 13.13 11.74
C LEU A 70 2.43 12.41 12.55
N SER A 71 2.80 11.55 13.49
CA SER A 71 1.84 10.73 14.25
C SER A 71 0.81 11.56 15.03
N TYR A 72 -0.34 10.99 15.34
CA TYR A 72 -1.42 11.65 16.09
C TYR A 72 -1.88 12.95 15.41
N ASN A 73 -2.37 12.79 14.18
CA ASN A 73 -2.99 13.82 13.36
C ASN A 73 -4.21 13.20 12.62
N GLN A 74 -4.82 13.95 11.71
CA GLN A 74 -5.96 13.55 10.89
C GLN A 74 -5.55 13.42 9.40
N LEU A 75 -4.29 13.06 9.13
CA LEU A 75 -3.78 12.92 7.76
C LEU A 75 -4.40 11.67 7.11
N HIS A 76 -4.73 11.73 5.83
CA HIS A 76 -5.36 10.65 5.08
C HIS A 76 -4.70 10.43 3.71
N GLY A 77 -5.15 9.40 2.99
CA GLY A 77 -4.56 8.98 1.72
C GLY A 77 -3.31 8.12 1.90
N SER A 78 -2.61 7.82 0.80
CA SER A 78 -1.39 7.01 0.83
C SER A 78 -0.17 7.84 1.25
N ILE A 79 0.85 7.14 1.74
CA ILE A 79 2.19 7.69 1.88
C ILE A 79 2.74 7.94 0.46
N PRO A 80 3.18 9.17 0.11
CA PRO A 80 3.71 9.45 -1.21
C PRO A 80 4.92 8.55 -1.53
N PRO A 81 4.93 7.83 -2.67
CA PRO A 81 6.06 6.98 -3.04
C PRO A 81 7.37 7.77 -3.17
N GLU A 82 7.30 9.07 -3.43
CA GLU A 82 8.45 9.97 -3.51
C GLU A 82 9.22 10.06 -2.18
N LEU A 83 8.60 9.77 -1.03
CA LEU A 83 9.32 9.72 0.25
C LEU A 83 10.40 8.62 0.26
N SER A 84 10.32 7.62 -0.62
CA SER A 84 11.38 6.63 -0.84
C SER A 84 12.71 7.22 -1.38
N LEU A 85 12.67 8.46 -1.88
CA LEU A 85 13.85 9.21 -2.33
C LEU A 85 14.66 9.77 -1.15
N LEU A 86 14.09 9.82 0.05
CA LEU A 86 14.76 10.33 1.25
C LEU A 86 15.76 9.31 1.81
N LYS A 87 16.92 9.19 1.17
CA LYS A 87 17.97 8.21 1.54
C LYS A 87 18.56 8.41 2.93
N SER A 88 18.42 9.60 3.52
CA SER A 88 18.91 9.91 4.87
C SER A 88 17.86 9.66 5.97
N LEU A 89 16.62 9.35 5.62
CA LEU A 89 15.54 9.19 6.58
C LEU A 89 15.75 7.90 7.39
N LYS A 90 15.87 8.05 8.71
CA LYS A 90 16.04 6.91 9.63
C LYS A 90 14.83 6.68 10.51
N TYR A 91 14.11 7.75 10.83
CA TYR A 91 12.94 7.70 11.71
C TYR A 91 11.73 8.28 10.99
N LEU A 92 10.71 7.44 10.81
CA LEU A 92 9.44 7.80 10.22
C LEU A 92 8.32 7.39 11.18
N TYR A 93 7.65 8.37 11.78
CA TYR A 93 6.51 8.16 12.66
C TYR A 93 5.26 8.75 12.02
N ILE A 94 4.35 7.89 11.57
CA ILE A 94 3.12 8.29 10.86
C ILE A 94 1.86 7.65 11.46
N GLY A 95 2.01 6.88 12.54
CA GLY A 95 0.91 6.15 13.19
C GLY A 95 -0.15 7.08 13.77
N ALA A 96 -1.31 6.53 14.14
CA ALA A 96 -2.44 7.32 14.64
C ALA A 96 -2.81 8.50 13.70
N ASN A 97 -2.94 8.16 12.41
CA ASN A 97 -3.52 8.99 11.35
C ASN A 97 -4.58 8.15 10.62
N SER A 98 -5.28 8.75 9.65
CA SER A 98 -6.21 8.08 8.73
C SER A 98 -5.54 7.68 7.40
N LEU A 99 -4.23 7.45 7.39
CA LEU A 99 -3.47 7.06 6.20
C LEU A 99 -3.83 5.64 5.75
N THR A 100 -3.84 5.40 4.43
CA THR A 100 -4.08 4.08 3.85
C THR A 100 -2.94 3.13 4.25
N GLU A 101 -3.31 1.96 4.79
CA GLU A 101 -2.53 1.01 5.62
C GLU A 101 -1.16 0.52 5.08
N TYR A 102 -0.76 0.82 3.86
CA TYR A 102 0.44 0.22 3.23
C TYR A 102 1.80 0.65 3.81
N GLY A 103 1.81 1.33 4.95
CA GLY A 103 3.00 1.56 5.80
C GLY A 103 2.68 1.62 7.30
N LEU A 104 1.50 1.17 7.74
CA LEU A 104 1.04 1.25 9.13
C LEU A 104 1.34 -0.04 9.90
N GLY A 105 2.62 -0.30 10.17
CA GLY A 105 3.02 -1.27 11.20
C GLY A 105 2.79 -0.68 12.60
N GLY A 106 1.55 -0.70 13.08
CA GLY A 106 1.20 -0.40 14.48
C GLY A 106 0.29 -1.46 15.12
N SER A 107 -0.53 -2.12 14.31
CA SER A 107 -1.26 -3.33 14.65
C SER A 107 -0.90 -4.41 13.65
N VAL A 108 -0.45 -5.58 14.10
CA VAL A 108 -0.26 -6.75 13.23
C VAL A 108 -1.64 -7.08 12.64
N SER A 109 -1.80 -6.84 11.34
CA SER A 109 -3.04 -7.05 10.60
C SER A 109 -2.73 -7.91 9.38
N THR A 110 -3.42 -9.03 9.26
CA THR A 110 -3.32 -9.91 8.08
C THR A 110 -3.85 -9.23 6.82
N LYS A 111 -4.47 -8.04 6.92
CA LYS A 111 -5.00 -7.28 5.77
C LYS A 111 -3.91 -6.64 4.91
N GLY A 112 -2.73 -6.35 5.49
CA GLY A 112 -1.56 -5.95 4.72
C GLY A 112 -1.01 -7.09 3.87
N ASP A 113 -0.98 -8.30 4.43
CA ASP A 113 -0.56 -9.51 3.71
C ASP A 113 -1.54 -9.85 2.58
N VAL A 114 -2.86 -9.75 2.85
CA VAL A 114 -3.90 -9.95 1.83
C VAL A 114 -3.75 -8.95 0.67
N TYR A 115 -3.43 -7.69 0.97
CA TYR A 115 -3.17 -6.70 -0.09
C TYR A 115 -1.94 -7.07 -0.93
N SER A 116 -0.84 -7.40 -0.27
CA SER A 116 0.41 -7.81 -0.92
C SER A 116 0.19 -9.03 -1.81
N TYR A 117 -0.61 -9.98 -1.33
CA TYR A 117 -1.04 -11.15 -2.10
C TYR A 117 -1.84 -10.76 -3.35
N GLY A 118 -2.79 -9.82 -3.22
CA GLY A 118 -3.53 -9.29 -4.36
C GLY A 118 -2.64 -8.61 -5.40
N ILE A 119 -1.66 -7.81 -4.97
CA ILE A 119 -0.68 -7.19 -5.88
C ILE A 119 0.13 -8.25 -6.63
N LEU A 120 0.59 -9.31 -5.95
CA LEU A 120 1.31 -10.40 -6.59
C LEU A 120 0.47 -11.11 -7.65
N ILE A 121 -0.83 -11.31 -7.40
CA ILE A 121 -1.75 -11.84 -8.43
C ILE A 121 -1.81 -10.90 -9.64
N LEU A 122 -2.00 -9.59 -9.41
CA LEU A 122 -2.12 -8.63 -10.50
C LEU A 122 -0.80 -8.50 -11.29
N GLU A 123 0.34 -8.48 -10.61
CA GLU A 123 1.67 -8.48 -11.22
C GLU A 123 1.89 -9.74 -12.04
N MET A 124 1.46 -10.90 -11.55
CA MET A 124 1.59 -12.17 -12.25
C MET A 124 0.78 -12.21 -13.54
N VAL A 125 -0.47 -11.73 -13.52
CA VAL A 125 -1.36 -11.73 -14.70
C VAL A 125 -0.89 -10.71 -15.75
N THR A 126 -0.38 -9.57 -15.32
CA THR A 126 -0.05 -8.45 -16.22
C THR A 126 1.43 -8.38 -16.60
N ARG A 127 2.29 -9.08 -15.84
CA ARG A 127 3.76 -8.89 -15.80
C ARG A 127 4.20 -7.44 -15.59
N LYS A 128 3.32 -6.60 -15.04
CA LYS A 128 3.61 -5.21 -14.69
C LYS A 128 3.93 -5.08 -13.21
N ARG A 129 5.07 -4.46 -12.93
CA ARG A 129 5.45 -4.12 -11.56
C ARG A 129 4.65 -2.91 -11.07
N PRO A 130 4.27 -2.84 -9.78
CA PRO A 130 3.58 -1.66 -9.23
C PRO A 130 4.31 -0.32 -9.43
N ASN A 131 5.62 -0.37 -9.68
CA ASN A 131 6.52 0.76 -9.90
C ASN A 131 7.03 0.88 -11.35
N ASP A 132 6.34 0.26 -12.31
CA ASP A 132 6.63 0.44 -13.74
C ASP A 132 6.45 1.92 -14.14
N ASP A 133 7.34 2.44 -14.98
CA ASP A 133 7.38 3.84 -15.42
C ASP A 133 6.07 4.29 -16.10
N MET A 134 5.25 3.33 -16.59
CA MET A 134 3.93 3.63 -17.15
C MET A 134 2.94 4.20 -16.13
N PHE A 135 3.14 3.96 -14.83
CA PHE A 135 2.24 4.40 -13.77
C PHE A 135 2.64 5.80 -13.28
N VAL A 136 1.99 6.82 -13.85
CA VAL A 136 2.27 8.23 -13.54
C VAL A 136 1.05 8.89 -12.87
N GLY A 137 1.32 9.78 -11.91
CA GLY A 137 0.28 10.52 -11.19
C GLY A 137 -0.53 9.60 -10.27
N ASP A 138 -1.86 9.67 -10.39
CA ASP A 138 -2.77 8.86 -9.56
C ASP A 138 -2.99 7.43 -10.10
N LEU A 139 -2.42 7.09 -11.25
CA LEU A 139 -2.54 5.77 -11.86
C LEU A 139 -1.56 4.79 -11.19
N ASN A 140 -2.06 3.61 -10.85
CA ASN A 140 -1.26 2.51 -10.32
C ASN A 140 -1.75 1.18 -10.90
N LEU A 141 -1.02 0.09 -10.66
CA LEU A 141 -1.35 -1.25 -11.15
C LEU A 141 -2.80 -1.65 -10.86
N GLN A 142 -3.28 -1.42 -9.62
CA GLN A 142 -4.64 -1.78 -9.22
C GLN A 142 -5.69 -0.98 -10.02
N LYS A 143 -5.53 0.35 -10.13
CA LYS A 143 -6.47 1.19 -10.87
C LYS A 143 -6.45 0.88 -12.36
N TRP A 144 -5.27 0.65 -12.92
CA TRP A 144 -5.12 0.30 -14.33
C TRP A 144 -5.83 -1.02 -14.65
N VAL A 145 -5.63 -2.07 -13.85
CA VAL A 145 -6.36 -3.33 -13.99
C VAL A 145 -7.87 -3.14 -13.79
N ARG A 146 -8.28 -2.36 -12.77
CA ARG A 146 -9.69 -2.11 -12.47
C ARG A 146 -10.42 -1.38 -13.60
N LEU A 147 -9.73 -0.50 -14.34
CA LEU A 147 -10.28 0.22 -15.48
C LEU A 147 -10.46 -0.67 -16.73
N ALA A 148 -9.73 -1.79 -16.81
CA ALA A 148 -9.82 -2.73 -17.90
C ALA A 148 -10.77 -3.90 -17.61
N PHE A 149 -10.92 -4.29 -16.35
CA PHE A 149 -11.77 -5.41 -15.93
C PHE A 149 -13.28 -5.06 -15.97
N PRO A 150 -14.17 -5.95 -16.47
CA PRO A 150 -13.90 -7.27 -17.06
C PRO A 150 -13.79 -7.25 -18.60
N ASP A 151 -14.04 -6.12 -19.27
CA ASP A 151 -14.32 -6.11 -20.71
C ASP A 151 -13.08 -5.96 -21.61
N ARG A 152 -11.95 -5.49 -21.07
CA ARG A 152 -10.71 -5.17 -21.80
C ARG A 152 -9.50 -5.93 -21.27
N LEU A 153 -9.69 -7.20 -20.91
CA LEU A 153 -8.60 -7.97 -20.30
C LEU A 153 -7.44 -8.24 -21.24
N THR A 154 -7.69 -8.38 -22.54
CA THR A 154 -6.64 -8.56 -23.57
C THR A 154 -5.63 -7.42 -23.60
N ASP A 155 -6.00 -6.23 -23.10
CA ASP A 155 -5.14 -5.04 -23.09
C ASP A 155 -4.15 -5.06 -21.91
N ILE A 156 -4.41 -5.90 -20.90
CA ILE A 156 -3.67 -5.91 -19.64
C ILE A 156 -3.00 -7.25 -19.32
N ILE A 157 -3.51 -8.36 -19.87
CA ILE A 157 -2.94 -9.68 -19.62
C ILE A 157 -1.66 -9.83 -20.45
N ASP A 158 -0.64 -10.41 -19.83
CA ASP A 158 0.61 -10.77 -20.51
C ASP A 158 0.34 -11.68 -21.72
N SER A 159 0.98 -11.36 -22.85
CA SER A 159 0.73 -12.06 -24.11
C SER A 159 1.13 -13.54 -24.09
N GLU A 160 2.09 -13.93 -23.25
CA GLU A 160 2.47 -15.33 -23.03
C GLU A 160 1.35 -16.08 -22.29
N LEU A 161 0.76 -15.44 -21.27
CA LEU A 161 -0.40 -15.98 -20.55
C LEU A 161 -1.63 -16.08 -21.47
N LEU A 162 -1.90 -15.06 -22.29
CA LEU A 162 -3.00 -15.07 -23.26
C LEU A 162 -2.87 -16.20 -24.28
N ASN A 163 -1.67 -16.48 -24.77
CA ASN A 163 -1.43 -17.56 -25.73
C ASN A 163 -1.70 -18.95 -25.13
N GLU A 164 -1.51 -19.13 -23.82
CA GLU A 164 -1.86 -20.38 -23.13
C GLU A 164 -3.37 -20.54 -22.89
N VAL A 165 -4.09 -19.43 -22.71
CA VAL A 165 -5.52 -19.42 -22.36
C VAL A 165 -6.42 -19.54 -23.59
N ASN A 166 -5.99 -19.02 -24.75
CA ASN A 166 -6.81 -18.90 -25.96
C ASN A 166 -7.18 -20.26 -26.63
N GLU A 167 -6.73 -21.39 -26.07
CA GLU A 167 -7.12 -22.73 -26.53
C GLU A 167 -8.44 -23.25 -25.91
N ASN A 168 -8.93 -22.69 -24.79
CA ASN A 168 -10.11 -23.23 -24.07
C ASN A 168 -11.03 -22.16 -23.44
N MET A 169 -12.33 -22.19 -23.77
CA MET A 169 -13.39 -21.32 -23.21
C MET A 169 -13.59 -21.42 -21.68
N GLU A 170 -13.12 -22.48 -21.01
CA GLU A 170 -13.19 -22.60 -19.55
C GLU A 170 -12.11 -21.77 -18.83
N ASP A 171 -10.99 -21.47 -19.51
CA ASP A 171 -9.85 -20.76 -18.93
C ASP A 171 -10.11 -19.27 -18.76
N ASP A 172 -10.96 -18.68 -19.59
CA ASP A 172 -11.42 -17.29 -19.46
C ASP A 172 -12.15 -17.04 -18.12
N ARG A 173 -12.97 -18.00 -17.64
CA ARG A 173 -13.70 -17.88 -16.36
C ARG A 173 -12.77 -17.97 -15.16
N CYS A 174 -11.74 -18.81 -15.25
CA CYS A 174 -10.70 -18.90 -14.24
C CYS A 174 -9.91 -17.58 -14.19
N LEU A 175 -9.46 -17.08 -15.33
CA LEU A 175 -8.69 -15.83 -15.41
C LEU A 175 -9.47 -14.62 -14.89
N LEU A 176 -10.75 -14.50 -15.27
CA LEU A 176 -11.69 -13.52 -14.71
C LEU A 176 -11.77 -13.61 -13.18
N SER A 177 -11.85 -14.83 -12.64
CA SER A 177 -11.90 -15.06 -11.20
C SER A 177 -10.59 -14.66 -10.50
N PHE A 178 -9.43 -14.93 -11.12
CA PHE A 178 -8.12 -14.52 -10.59
C PHE A 178 -7.97 -13.02 -10.51
N ILE A 179 -8.29 -12.31 -11.60
CA ILE A 179 -8.20 -10.86 -11.63
C ILE A 179 -9.20 -10.26 -10.63
N HIS A 180 -10.41 -10.81 -10.53
CA HIS A 180 -11.40 -10.39 -9.56
C HIS A 180 -10.90 -10.55 -8.11
N ILE A 181 -10.29 -11.70 -7.77
CA ILE A 181 -9.68 -11.94 -6.45
C ILE A 181 -8.55 -10.94 -6.20
N GLY A 182 -7.66 -10.71 -7.18
CA GLY A 182 -6.59 -9.72 -7.09
C GLY A 182 -7.15 -8.32 -6.79
N LEU A 183 -8.22 -7.91 -7.46
CA LEU A 183 -8.89 -6.62 -7.24
C LEU A 183 -9.59 -6.52 -5.88
N LEU A 184 -10.21 -7.59 -5.38
CA LEU A 184 -10.83 -7.64 -4.05
C LEU A 184 -9.76 -7.55 -2.94
N CYS A 185 -8.68 -8.31 -3.09
CA CYS A 185 -7.54 -8.28 -2.16
C CYS A 185 -6.88 -6.91 -2.13
N THR A 186 -6.91 -6.17 -3.25
CA THR A 186 -6.32 -4.83 -3.38
C THR A 186 -7.31 -3.69 -3.15
N ALA A 187 -8.43 -3.94 -2.46
CA ALA A 187 -9.36 -2.89 -2.06
C ALA A 187 -8.66 -1.81 -1.21
N GLU A 188 -9.00 -0.55 -1.46
CA GLU A 188 -8.38 0.60 -0.77
C GLU A 188 -8.63 0.53 0.74
N SER A 189 -9.84 0.14 1.14
CA SER A 189 -10.19 -0.06 2.54
C SER A 189 -9.85 -1.47 3.04
N PRO A 190 -9.11 -1.63 4.16
CA PRO A 190 -8.80 -2.94 4.73
C PRO A 190 -10.03 -3.75 5.15
N SER A 191 -11.13 -3.07 5.52
CA SER A 191 -12.38 -3.73 5.92
C SER A 191 -13.11 -4.38 4.75
N GLU A 192 -12.85 -3.92 3.52
CA GLU A 192 -13.43 -4.47 2.29
C GLU A 192 -12.62 -5.67 1.77
N ARG A 193 -11.35 -5.79 2.19
CA ARG A 193 -10.50 -6.91 1.79
C ARG A 193 -11.01 -8.20 2.45
N PRO A 194 -11.05 -9.33 1.72
CA PRO A 194 -11.40 -10.62 2.31
C PRO A 194 -10.37 -11.09 3.36
N SER A 195 -10.66 -12.18 4.08
CA SER A 195 -9.61 -12.88 4.82
C SER A 195 -8.81 -13.76 3.86
N ILE A 196 -7.55 -14.04 4.17
CA ILE A 196 -6.74 -14.96 3.35
C ILE A 196 -7.37 -16.37 3.28
N ARG A 197 -8.16 -16.75 4.28
CA ARG A 197 -8.92 -18.00 4.31
C ARG A 197 -10.04 -18.00 3.27
N ASP A 198 -10.77 -16.89 3.14
CA ASP A 198 -11.83 -16.76 2.13
C ASP A 198 -11.24 -16.73 0.72
N VAL A 199 -10.09 -16.06 0.56
CA VAL A 199 -9.31 -16.07 -0.68
C VAL A 199 -8.89 -17.50 -1.05
N ALA A 200 -8.26 -18.23 -0.12
CA ALA A 200 -7.84 -19.62 -0.33
C ALA A 200 -9.04 -20.56 -0.63
N LYS A 201 -10.18 -20.35 0.04
CA LYS A 201 -11.41 -21.11 -0.23
C LYS A 201 -11.95 -20.84 -1.64
N THR A 202 -11.94 -19.58 -2.07
CA THR A 202 -12.41 -19.17 -3.40
C THR A 202 -11.49 -19.75 -4.47
N LEU A 203 -10.18 -19.64 -4.29
CA LEU A 203 -9.17 -20.22 -5.18
C LEU A 203 -9.25 -21.75 -5.23
N GLY A 204 -9.43 -22.42 -4.08
CA GLY A 204 -9.55 -23.87 -4.01
C GLY A 204 -10.83 -24.43 -4.64
N SER A 205 -11.85 -23.58 -4.85
CA SER A 205 -13.05 -23.94 -5.60
C SER A 205 -12.85 -23.86 -7.12
N LEU A 206 -11.79 -23.18 -7.58
CA LEU A 206 -11.38 -23.18 -8.98
C LEU A 206 -10.65 -24.49 -9.26
N LYS A 207 -11.11 -25.27 -10.24
CA LYS A 207 -10.48 -26.55 -10.61
C LYS A 207 -9.34 -26.29 -11.62
N PRO A 208 -8.06 -26.52 -11.27
CA PRO A 208 -6.93 -26.28 -12.17
C PRO A 208 -6.85 -27.25 -13.36
N SER A 209 -7.65 -28.33 -13.35
CA SER A 209 -7.69 -29.37 -14.38
C SER A 209 -8.18 -28.91 -15.76
N SER A 210 -8.49 -27.62 -15.91
CA SER A 210 -8.91 -26.98 -17.16
C SER A 210 -7.82 -26.14 -17.83
N MET A 211 -6.78 -25.73 -17.08
CA MET A 211 -5.76 -24.78 -17.54
C MET A 211 -4.54 -25.47 -18.16
N GLY A 212 -4.02 -24.90 -19.24
CA GLY A 212 -2.73 -25.26 -19.84
C GLY A 212 -1.52 -25.10 -18.89
N GLY A 213 -0.39 -25.72 -19.27
CA GLY A 213 0.71 -26.12 -18.38
C GLY A 213 1.32 -25.06 -17.45
N ALA A 214 1.64 -23.83 -17.90
CA ALA A 214 2.30 -22.86 -17.03
C ALA A 214 1.29 -22.20 -16.08
N ALA A 215 0.15 -21.75 -16.57
CA ALA A 215 -0.90 -21.18 -15.72
C ALA A 215 -1.45 -22.18 -14.68
N SER A 216 -1.61 -23.47 -15.04
CA SER A 216 -2.01 -24.54 -14.11
C SER A 216 -0.92 -24.87 -13.08
N SER A 217 0.35 -24.92 -13.49
CA SER A 217 1.48 -25.15 -12.57
C SER A 217 1.70 -23.97 -11.62
N MET A 218 1.48 -22.73 -12.08
CA MET A 218 1.52 -21.51 -11.27
C MET A 218 0.37 -21.46 -10.26
N LEU A 219 -0.86 -21.83 -10.68
CA LEU A 219 -2.00 -22.00 -9.78
C LEU A 219 -1.72 -23.05 -8.71
N THR A 220 -1.25 -24.21 -9.15
CA THR A 220 -1.01 -25.35 -8.26
C THR A 220 0.12 -25.03 -7.29
N ALA A 221 1.17 -24.31 -7.73
CA ALA A 221 2.23 -23.82 -6.86
C ALA A 221 1.68 -22.82 -5.81
N THR A 222 0.93 -21.81 -6.26
CA THR A 222 0.35 -20.78 -5.38
C THR A 222 -0.64 -21.39 -4.37
N ILE A 223 -1.52 -22.29 -4.82
CA ILE A 223 -2.50 -22.99 -3.97
C ILE A 223 -1.78 -23.96 -3.02
N SER A 224 -0.77 -24.71 -3.49
CA SER A 224 -0.02 -25.65 -2.65
C SER A 224 0.79 -24.94 -1.58
N GLU A 225 1.37 -23.78 -1.88
CA GLU A 225 2.11 -22.96 -0.92
C GLU A 225 1.18 -22.32 0.12
N LEU A 226 0.00 -21.85 -0.29
CA LEU A 226 -1.03 -21.36 0.62
C LEU A 226 -1.64 -22.45 1.51
N LEU A 227 -1.83 -23.67 1.00
CA LEU A 227 -2.35 -24.79 1.80
C LEU A 227 -1.30 -25.39 2.75
N LYS A 228 -0.01 -25.27 2.45
CA LYS A 228 1.10 -25.70 3.33
C LYS A 228 1.23 -24.83 4.59
N THR A 229 0.72 -23.61 4.60
CA THR A 229 0.94 -22.66 5.70
C THR A 229 -0.04 -22.73 6.86
N ASN A 230 -1.11 -23.57 6.86
CA ASN A 230 -1.81 -23.91 8.12
C ASN A 230 -2.90 -25.01 8.01
N PRO A 231 -2.70 -26.23 8.56
CA PRO A 231 -3.77 -27.21 8.73
C PRO A 231 -4.48 -27.16 10.09
N THR A 232 -3.94 -26.49 11.12
CA THR A 232 -4.52 -26.59 12.48
C THR A 232 -4.45 -25.25 13.21
N GLY A 233 -5.60 -24.60 13.32
CA GLY A 233 -5.80 -23.51 14.27
C GLY A 233 -5.66 -24.02 15.70
N THR A 234 -4.57 -23.67 16.34
CA THR A 234 -4.49 -23.44 17.79
C THR A 234 -3.59 -22.25 18.00
N LEU A 235 -4.19 -21.09 18.28
CA LEU A 235 -3.47 -20.02 18.96
C LEU A 235 -3.01 -20.60 20.30
N ALA A 236 -1.69 -20.65 20.52
CA ALA A 236 -1.17 -20.80 21.86
C ALA A 236 -1.71 -19.62 22.70
N PRO A 237 -2.16 -19.84 23.95
CA PRO A 237 -2.57 -18.72 24.79
C PRO A 237 -1.33 -17.90 25.11
N ASP A 238 -1.28 -16.68 24.55
CA ASP A 238 -0.21 -15.74 24.87
C ASP A 238 -0.28 -15.43 26.37
N SER A 239 0.73 -15.92 27.06
CA SER A 239 1.03 -15.61 28.44
C SER A 239 1.13 -14.10 28.59
N GLN A 240 0.28 -13.55 29.44
CA GLN A 240 0.47 -12.24 30.04
C GLN A 240 1.89 -12.14 30.63
N SER A 241 2.67 -11.17 30.14
CA SER A 241 3.67 -10.37 30.88
C SER A 241 4.29 -9.41 29.85
N SER A 242 4.58 -8.15 30.10
CA SER A 242 4.60 -7.34 31.32
C SER A 242 4.73 -5.88 30.88
N THR A 243 4.03 -5.00 31.60
CA THR A 243 4.51 -3.68 32.03
C THR A 243 5.99 -3.38 31.76
N PHE A 244 6.27 -2.34 30.98
CA PHE A 244 6.82 -1.04 31.40
C PHE A 244 6.71 -0.03 30.26
#